data_AF-A0AAQ1G9V4-F1
#
_entry.id   AF-A0AAQ1G9V4-F1
#
_cell.length_a   1.000
_cell.length_b   1.000
_cell.length_c   1.000
_cell.angle_alpha   90.00
_cell.angle_beta   90.00
_cell.angle_gamma   90.00
#
_symmetry.space_group_name_H-M   'P 1'
#
loop_
_entity.id
_entity.type
_entity.pdbx_description
1 polymer ?
#
loop_
_entity_poly.entity_id
_entity_poly.type
_entity_poly.pdbx_seq_one_letter_code
_entity_poly.pdbx_strand_id
1 'polypeptide(L)'
;MRIILILVALIVIGAIFGGSGGSDRSTSAVTQGGYFKSPANDRIFTFTYQSSATPSALRARADSAAYTQGQMTAVYFYPPGATMPRDGVTTAKNLFDANRVLYELAGMSKWDYAYMRDRKGDVRFVDCKASPGSDLCRQ
;
A
#
# COMPACT_ATOMS: atom_id res chain seq x y z
N MET A 1 15.65 61.34 34.66
CA MET A 1 14.78 60.22 34.24
C MET A 1 15.63 58.96 34.18
N ARG A 2 15.27 57.95 34.98
CA ARG A 2 15.96 56.66 35.09
C ARG A 2 15.52 55.76 33.94
N ILE A 3 16.44 55.31 33.09
CA ILE A 3 16.17 54.25 32.10
C ILE A 3 16.90 53.00 32.61
N ILE A 4 16.10 52.03 33.01
CA ILE A 4 16.50 50.74 33.55
C ILE A 4 16.91 49.85 32.36
N LEU A 5 18.19 49.51 32.29
CA LEU A 5 18.74 48.46 31.42
C LEU A 5 18.61 47.12 32.15
N ILE A 6 17.70 46.25 31.69
CA ILE A 6 17.63 44.86 32.14
C ILE A 6 18.22 43.97 31.06
N LEU A 7 19.36 43.36 31.41
CA LEU A 7 19.93 42.18 30.78
C LEU A 7 18.96 40.99 30.93
N VAL A 8 18.72 40.25 29.84
CA VAL A 8 18.47 38.81 29.91
C VAL A 8 19.21 38.14 28.76
N ALA A 9 20.37 37.56 29.09
CA ALA A 9 21.03 36.57 28.26
C ALA A 9 20.45 35.20 28.62
N LEU A 10 19.85 34.50 27.65
CA LEU A 10 19.46 33.10 27.77
C LEU A 10 20.19 32.31 26.67
N ILE A 11 21.29 31.69 27.08
CA ILE A 11 21.96 30.61 26.35
C ILE A 11 21.17 29.33 26.61
N VAL A 12 20.69 28.68 25.56
CA VAL A 12 20.25 27.29 25.62
C VAL A 12 21.15 26.47 24.70
N ILE A 13 22.06 25.71 25.32
CA ILE A 13 22.79 24.60 24.72
C ILE A 13 21.83 23.40 24.72
N GLY A 14 21.66 22.74 23.58
CA GLY A 14 20.75 21.60 23.46
C GLY A 14 21.17 20.58 22.39
N ALA A 15 22.00 19.64 22.82
CA ALA A 15 22.13 18.25 22.37
C ALA A 15 22.37 17.91 20.87
N ILE A 16 23.58 17.38 20.67
CA ILE A 16 23.98 16.38 19.69
C ILE A 16 22.92 15.28 19.59
N PHE A 17 22.28 15.14 18.42
CA PHE A 17 21.72 13.86 17.99
C PHE A 17 22.30 13.51 16.63
N GLY A 18 23.22 12.55 16.66
CA GLY A 18 23.65 11.84 15.47
C GLY A 18 22.46 11.08 14.90
N GLY A 19 21.92 11.61 13.81
CA GLY A 19 21.11 10.84 12.88
C GLY A 19 22.06 10.15 11.92
N SER A 20 22.49 8.93 12.25
CA SER A 20 23.03 8.01 11.27
C SER A 20 21.97 7.85 10.18
N GLY A 21 22.13 8.59 9.09
CA GLY A 21 21.35 8.44 7.85
C GLY A 21 21.73 7.12 7.19
N GLY A 22 21.37 6.02 7.86
CA GLY A 22 21.29 4.71 7.26
C GLY A 22 20.26 4.82 6.15
N SER A 23 20.74 5.04 4.93
CA SER A 23 20.02 4.66 3.72
C SER A 23 19.97 3.14 3.72
N ASP A 24 19.18 2.58 4.63
CA ASP A 24 18.72 1.21 4.51
C ASP A 24 17.98 1.21 3.18
N ARG A 25 18.66 0.69 2.16
CA ARG A 25 18.00 0.09 1.01
C ARG A 25 17.18 -1.04 1.61
N SER A 26 16.00 -0.68 2.13
CA SER A 26 14.93 -1.61 2.45
C SER A 26 14.73 -2.38 1.16
N THR A 27 15.27 -3.60 1.11
CA THR A 27 14.80 -4.63 0.20
C THR A 27 13.30 -4.67 0.46
N SER A 28 12.54 -3.97 -0.39
CA SER A 28 11.11 -3.79 -0.17
C SER A 28 10.53 -5.17 0.06
N ALA A 29 9.94 -5.40 1.24
CA ALA A 29 9.35 -6.68 1.63
C ALA A 29 8.20 -7.13 0.71
N VAL A 30 7.93 -6.35 -0.34
CA VAL A 30 6.87 -6.44 -1.34
C VAL A 30 7.47 -6.16 -2.72
N THR A 31 7.11 -7.01 -3.68
CA THR A 31 7.49 -6.88 -5.10
C THR A 31 6.23 -6.72 -5.91
N GLN A 32 6.15 -5.67 -6.74
CA GLN A 32 4.98 -5.45 -7.59
C GLN A 32 4.88 -6.53 -8.67
N GLY A 33 3.67 -7.01 -8.87
CA GLY A 33 3.32 -8.04 -9.84
C GLY A 33 2.69 -7.50 -11.09
N GLY A 34 1.50 -6.97 -10.93
CA GLY A 34 0.68 -6.40 -12.00
C GLY A 34 0.16 -5.03 -11.62
N TYR A 35 -0.22 -4.27 -12.63
CA TYR A 35 -0.77 -2.94 -12.46
C TYR A 35 -1.77 -2.63 -13.57
N PHE A 36 -2.98 -2.27 -13.15
CA PHE A 36 -4.02 -1.78 -14.05
C PHE A 36 -4.36 -0.33 -13.71
N LYS A 37 -4.60 0.48 -14.75
CA LYS A 37 -5.15 1.82 -14.64
C LYS A 37 -6.21 2.04 -15.69
N SER A 38 -7.43 2.37 -15.28
CA SER A 38 -8.51 2.73 -16.20
C SER A 38 -8.33 4.16 -16.75
N PRO A 39 -9.01 4.52 -17.85
CA PRO A 39 -9.07 5.91 -18.32
C PRO A 39 -9.62 6.89 -17.28
N ALA A 40 -10.51 6.43 -16.39
CA ALA A 40 -11.04 7.21 -15.27
C ALA A 40 -10.05 7.35 -14.10
N ASN A 41 -8.89 6.69 -14.15
CA ASN A 41 -7.89 6.58 -13.09
C ASN A 41 -8.29 5.67 -11.91
N ASP A 42 -9.20 4.72 -12.12
CA ASP A 42 -9.30 3.58 -11.20
C ASP A 42 -8.03 2.74 -11.33
N ARG A 43 -7.50 2.26 -10.20
CA ARG A 43 -6.22 1.53 -10.17
C ARG A 43 -6.34 0.22 -9.44
N ILE A 44 -5.63 -0.78 -9.94
CA ILE A 44 -5.41 -2.03 -9.23
C ILE A 44 -3.92 -2.34 -9.25
N PHE A 45 -3.39 -2.66 -8.07
CA PHE A 45 -2.02 -3.15 -7.91
C PHE A 45 -2.06 -4.57 -7.35
N THR A 46 -1.14 -5.40 -7.80
CA THR A 46 -0.87 -6.68 -7.15
C THR A 46 0.58 -6.74 -6.71
N PHE A 47 0.82 -7.32 -5.55
CA PHE A 47 2.16 -7.50 -4.99
C PHE A 47 2.33 -8.93 -4.50
N THR A 48 3.53 -9.48 -4.62
CA THR A 48 3.98 -10.58 -3.76
C THR A 48 4.73 -10.02 -2.58
N TYR A 49 4.62 -10.63 -1.40
CA TYR A 49 5.41 -10.23 -0.23
C TYR A 49 6.34 -11.35 0.26
N GLN A 50 7.35 -10.99 1.06
CA GLN A 50 8.26 -11.93 1.73
C GLN A 50 7.67 -12.41 3.05
N SER A 51 8.01 -13.62 3.52
CA SER A 51 7.48 -14.18 4.77
C SER A 51 7.71 -13.32 6.03
N SER A 52 8.68 -12.41 6.00
CA SER A 52 8.95 -11.42 7.05
C SER A 52 8.03 -10.20 7.05
N ALA A 53 7.20 -10.01 6.02
CA ALA A 53 6.31 -8.86 5.91
C ALA A 53 5.18 -8.94 6.96
N THR A 54 5.04 -7.87 7.75
CA THR A 54 3.96 -7.76 8.74
C THR A 54 2.71 -7.17 8.12
N PRO A 55 1.49 -7.46 8.63
CA PRO A 55 0.26 -6.84 8.14
C PRO A 55 0.31 -5.31 8.14
N SER A 56 0.94 -4.72 9.16
CA SER A 56 1.12 -3.26 9.25
C SER A 56 2.00 -2.70 8.13
N ALA A 57 3.05 -3.41 7.73
CA ALA A 57 3.91 -3.02 6.62
C ALA A 57 3.20 -3.14 5.27
N LEU A 58 2.39 -4.20 5.08
CA LEU A 58 1.57 -4.37 3.89
C LEU A 58 0.52 -3.26 3.77
N ARG A 59 -0.14 -2.91 4.87
CA ARG A 59 -1.07 -1.78 4.90
C ARG A 59 -0.36 -0.47 4.57
N ALA A 60 0.77 -0.17 5.20
CA ALA A 60 1.54 1.05 4.92
C ALA A 60 1.95 1.13 3.44
N ARG A 61 2.34 0.00 2.83
CA ARG A 61 2.58 -0.07 1.39
C ARG A 61 1.33 0.28 0.59
N ALA A 62 0.18 -0.28 0.93
CA ALA A 62 -1.07 -0.02 0.23
C ALA A 62 -1.51 1.44 0.36
N ASP A 63 -1.36 2.03 1.54
CA ASP A 63 -1.65 3.45 1.79
C ASP A 63 -0.72 4.38 0.99
N SER A 64 0.51 3.94 0.68
CA SER A 64 1.44 4.67 -0.19
C SER A 64 1.16 4.50 -1.70
N ALA A 65 0.22 3.64 -2.09
CA ALA A 65 -0.08 3.40 -3.49
C ALA A 65 -0.67 4.67 -4.15
N ALA A 66 -0.32 4.90 -5.41
CA ALA A 66 -0.82 6.06 -6.14
C ALA A 66 -2.35 6.02 -6.22
N TYR A 67 -3.00 7.12 -5.83
CA TYR A 67 -4.45 7.27 -5.87
C TYR A 67 -4.85 8.55 -6.60
N THR A 68 -6.12 8.64 -6.99
CA THR A 68 -6.74 9.87 -7.50
C THR A 68 -8.03 10.08 -6.74
N GLN A 69 -8.24 11.29 -6.22
CA GLN A 69 -9.45 11.63 -5.49
C GLN A 69 -10.70 11.36 -6.35
N GLY A 70 -11.72 10.73 -5.76
CA GLY A 70 -12.94 10.34 -6.48
C GLY A 70 -12.86 9.00 -7.23
N GLN A 71 -11.70 8.34 -7.25
CA GLN A 71 -11.47 7.09 -7.99
C GLN A 71 -11.04 5.96 -7.06
N MET A 72 -11.31 4.73 -7.47
CA MET A 72 -10.98 3.56 -6.68
C MET A 72 -9.50 3.19 -6.83
N THR A 73 -8.87 2.77 -5.74
CA THR A 73 -7.56 2.11 -5.75
C THR A 73 -7.61 0.84 -4.91
N ALA A 74 -7.36 -0.30 -5.55
CA ALA A 74 -7.27 -1.59 -4.89
C ALA A 74 -5.85 -2.14 -4.91
N VAL A 75 -5.46 -2.83 -3.83
CA VAL A 75 -4.16 -3.49 -3.71
C VAL A 75 -4.36 -4.89 -3.16
N TYR A 76 -3.78 -5.89 -3.84
CA TYR A 76 -3.85 -7.29 -3.42
C TYR A 76 -2.46 -7.85 -3.14
N PHE A 77 -2.30 -8.51 -2.00
CA PHE A 77 -1.03 -9.06 -1.53
C PHE A 77 -1.04 -10.58 -1.55
N TYR A 78 -0.24 -11.14 -2.44
CA TYR A 78 -0.07 -12.58 -2.62
C TYR A 78 1.08 -13.09 -1.75
N PRO A 79 0.93 -14.27 -1.10
CA PRO A 79 1.99 -14.86 -0.30
C PRO A 79 3.19 -15.27 -1.18
N PRO A 80 4.36 -15.53 -0.56
CA PRO A 80 5.51 -16.09 -1.27
C PRO A 80 5.16 -17.35 -2.06
N GLY A 81 5.65 -17.45 -3.31
CA GLY A 81 5.41 -18.61 -4.18
C GLY A 81 4.03 -18.70 -4.83
N ALA A 82 3.15 -17.72 -4.58
CA ALA A 82 1.83 -17.68 -5.20
C ALA A 82 1.88 -17.45 -6.73
N THR A 83 1.00 -18.15 -7.45
CA THR A 83 0.74 -17.92 -8.87
C THR A 83 -0.19 -16.71 -9.01
N MET A 84 0.38 -15.58 -9.41
CA MET A 84 -0.31 -14.30 -9.54
C MET A 84 -0.54 -13.96 -11.03
N PRO A 85 -1.69 -13.39 -11.40
CA PRO A 85 -1.96 -12.97 -12.77
C PRO A 85 -1.26 -11.65 -13.13
N ARG A 86 0.08 -11.65 -13.17
CA ARG A 86 0.92 -10.45 -13.43
C ARG A 86 0.51 -9.74 -14.73
N ASP A 87 0.61 -10.46 -15.83
CA ASP A 87 0.35 -9.91 -17.16
C ASP A 87 -1.14 -9.74 -17.42
N GLY A 88 -1.98 -10.64 -16.89
CA GLY A 88 -3.43 -10.57 -17.03
C GLY A 88 -4.02 -9.28 -16.46
N VAL A 89 -3.56 -8.84 -15.28
CA VAL A 89 -4.01 -7.55 -14.70
C VAL A 89 -3.49 -6.39 -15.55
N THR A 90 -2.22 -6.46 -15.96
CA THR A 90 -1.56 -5.36 -16.69
C THR A 90 -2.13 -5.14 -18.10
N THR A 91 -2.59 -6.21 -18.74
CA THR A 91 -3.14 -6.19 -20.11
C THR A 91 -4.67 -6.06 -20.15
N ALA A 92 -5.32 -5.97 -18.99
CA ALA A 92 -6.77 -5.87 -18.91
C ALA A 92 -7.30 -4.62 -19.62
N LYS A 93 -8.39 -4.77 -20.38
CA LYS A 93 -8.93 -3.69 -21.22
C LYS A 93 -9.70 -2.64 -20.44
N ASN A 94 -10.27 -3.04 -19.31
CA ASN A 94 -11.08 -2.21 -18.45
C ASN A 94 -11.15 -2.81 -17.03
N LEU A 95 -11.80 -2.11 -16.12
CA LEU A 95 -11.87 -2.52 -14.72
C LEU A 95 -12.58 -3.87 -14.51
N PHE A 96 -13.62 -4.15 -15.31
CA PHE A 96 -14.33 -5.44 -15.25
C PHE A 96 -13.42 -6.60 -15.65
N ASP A 97 -12.65 -6.42 -16.73
CA ASP A 97 -11.70 -7.43 -17.18
C ASP A 97 -10.57 -7.65 -16.17
N ALA A 98 -10.06 -6.58 -15.56
CA ALA A 98 -9.05 -6.67 -14.51
C ALA A 98 -9.57 -7.43 -13.28
N ASN A 99 -10.80 -7.17 -12.86
CA ASN A 99 -11.45 -7.91 -11.77
C ASN A 99 -11.71 -9.37 -12.15
N ARG A 100 -12.20 -9.64 -13.36
CA ARG A 100 -12.38 -11.02 -13.86
C ARG A 100 -11.09 -11.81 -13.80
N VAL A 101 -9.97 -11.23 -14.23
CA VAL A 101 -8.65 -11.85 -14.12
C VAL A 101 -8.28 -12.17 -12.67
N LEU A 102 -8.57 -11.27 -11.74
CA LEU A 102 -8.23 -11.44 -10.33
C LEU A 102 -9.10 -12.49 -9.63
N TYR A 103 -10.41 -12.49 -9.87
CA TYR A 103 -11.37 -13.30 -9.12
C TYR A 103 -11.70 -14.62 -9.80
N GLU A 104 -11.68 -14.68 -11.14
CA GLU A 104 -12.26 -15.80 -11.89
C GLU A 104 -11.23 -16.62 -12.67
N LEU A 105 -10.03 -16.10 -12.93
CA LEU A 105 -9.02 -16.84 -13.70
C LEU A 105 -8.55 -18.10 -12.96
N ALA A 106 -8.87 -19.27 -13.49
CA ALA A 106 -8.50 -20.55 -12.90
C ALA A 106 -6.98 -20.74 -12.79
N GLY A 107 -6.54 -21.52 -11.80
CA GLY A 107 -5.13 -21.83 -11.57
C GLY A 107 -4.32 -20.71 -10.90
N MET A 108 -4.93 -19.57 -10.60
CA MET A 108 -4.31 -18.50 -9.83
C MET A 108 -4.47 -18.73 -8.32
N SER A 109 -3.46 -18.35 -7.55
CA SER A 109 -3.52 -18.37 -6.09
C SER A 109 -4.48 -17.30 -5.55
N LYS A 110 -4.94 -17.49 -4.31
CA LYS A 110 -5.64 -16.44 -3.56
C LYS A 110 -4.62 -15.46 -2.98
N TRP A 111 -5.05 -14.22 -2.76
CA TRP A 111 -4.29 -13.25 -1.97
C TRP A 111 -4.63 -13.41 -0.48
N ASP A 112 -3.66 -13.08 0.38
CA ASP A 112 -3.83 -13.14 1.82
C ASP A 112 -4.39 -11.83 2.37
N TYR A 113 -4.05 -10.70 1.74
CA TYR A 113 -4.54 -9.38 2.15
C TYR A 113 -5.07 -8.59 0.97
N ALA A 114 -6.14 -7.84 1.21
CA ALA A 114 -6.74 -6.92 0.26
C ALA A 114 -6.89 -5.53 0.87
N TYR A 115 -6.65 -4.51 0.05
CA TYR A 115 -6.87 -3.12 0.37
C TYR A 115 -7.78 -2.50 -0.67
N MET A 116 -8.67 -1.62 -0.24
CA MET A 116 -9.43 -0.76 -1.13
C MET A 116 -9.54 0.63 -0.52
N ARG A 117 -9.16 1.63 -1.30
CA ARG A 117 -9.65 3.00 -1.16
C ARG A 117 -10.76 3.19 -2.18
N ASP A 118 -11.98 3.45 -1.71
CA ASP A 118 -13.12 3.61 -2.60
C ASP A 118 -13.21 5.02 -3.21
N ARG A 119 -14.26 5.27 -4.00
CA ARG A 119 -14.48 6.56 -4.66
C ARG A 119 -14.80 7.71 -3.67
N LYS A 120 -15.27 7.41 -2.46
CA LYS A 120 -15.49 8.40 -1.39
C LYS A 120 -14.21 8.69 -0.62
N GLY A 121 -13.20 7.84 -0.77
CA GLY A 121 -11.93 7.92 -0.07
C GLY A 121 -11.88 7.02 1.17
N ASP A 122 -12.95 6.27 1.45
CA ASP A 122 -13.01 5.33 2.57
C ASP A 122 -12.03 4.18 2.32
N VAL A 123 -11.33 3.78 3.37
CA VAL A 123 -10.26 2.78 3.30
C VAL A 123 -10.66 1.52 4.04
N ARG A 124 -10.50 0.37 3.38
CA ARG A 124 -10.61 -0.96 3.97
C ARG A 124 -9.30 -1.73 3.74
N PHE A 125 -8.84 -2.42 4.77
CA PHE A 125 -7.73 -3.37 4.71
C PHE A 125 -8.18 -4.66 5.38
N VAL A 126 -8.14 -5.77 4.65
CA VAL A 126 -8.74 -7.04 5.06
C VAL A 126 -7.69 -8.15 4.99
N ASP A 127 -7.65 -8.95 6.05
CA ASP A 127 -6.99 -10.26 6.06
C ASP A 127 -8.00 -11.30 5.56
N CYS A 128 -7.75 -11.87 4.38
CA CYS A 128 -8.65 -12.81 3.73
C CYS A 128 -8.63 -14.21 4.34
N LYS A 129 -7.63 -14.54 5.17
CA LYS A 129 -7.62 -15.77 5.97
C LYS A 129 -8.51 -15.61 7.19
N ALA A 130 -8.45 -14.44 7.85
CA ALA A 130 -9.28 -14.14 9.01
C ALA A 130 -10.74 -13.79 8.64
N SER A 131 -10.97 -13.26 7.45
CA SER A 131 -12.28 -12.80 6.98
C SER A 131 -12.58 -13.27 5.54
N PRO A 132 -12.70 -14.59 5.31
CA PRO A 132 -12.85 -15.15 3.97
C PRO A 132 -14.12 -14.69 3.26
N GLY A 133 -15.19 -14.35 3.99
CA GLY A 133 -16.47 -13.87 3.43
C GLY A 133 -16.48 -12.41 2.97
N SER A 134 -15.35 -11.69 3.08
CA SER A 134 -15.25 -10.31 2.58
C SER A 134 -15.39 -10.24 1.06
N ASP A 135 -16.06 -9.20 0.57
CA ASP A 135 -16.20 -8.89 -0.86
C ASP A 135 -14.86 -8.59 -1.55
N LEU A 136 -13.83 -8.24 -0.77
CA LEU A 136 -12.48 -8.00 -1.26
C LEU A 136 -11.62 -9.28 -1.34
N CYS A 137 -12.16 -10.42 -0.94
CA CYS A 137 -11.42 -11.68 -0.88
C CYS A 137 -11.89 -12.66 -1.95
N ARG A 138 -10.92 -13.36 -2.53
CA ARG A 138 -11.20 -14.39 -3.53
C ARG A 138 -11.76 -15.64 -2.85
N GLN A 139 -12.98 -16.01 -3.24
CA GLN A 139 -13.69 -17.21 -2.77
C GLN A 139 -13.07 -18.50 -3.30
#